data_AF-A0A7Y1USF4-F1
#
_entry.id   AF-A0A7Y1USF4-F1
#
_cell.length_a   1.000
_cell.length_b   1.000
_cell.length_c   1.000
_cell.angle_alpha   90.00
_cell.angle_beta   90.00
_cell.angle_gamma   90.00
#
_symmetry.space_group_name_H-M   'P 1'
#
loop_
_entity.id
_entity.type
_entity.pdbx_description
1 polymer ?
#
loop_
_entity_poly.entity_id
_entity_poly.type
_entity_poly.pdbx_seq_one_letter_code
_entity_poly.pdbx_strand_id
1 'polypeptide(L)'
;MDDFPIKLADLLESVAGKARALTVDRVAQWTKMAALGLVVATLGLLALLLLIIGLFRLISSLVGVTPTYAILGGIFLVAGAFLWVERTKPPKDPA
;
A
#
# COMPACT_ATOMS: atom_id res chain seq x y z
N MET A 1 22.67 -6.62 -51.52
CA MET A 1 22.73 -7.57 -50.38
C MET A 1 22.86 -6.80 -49.06
N ASP A 2 22.23 -5.63 -48.98
CA ASP A 2 22.58 -4.57 -48.02
C ASP A 2 21.54 -4.41 -46.89
N ASP A 3 20.42 -5.12 -46.98
CA ASP A 3 19.33 -5.09 -45.99
C ASP A 3 19.64 -5.88 -44.72
N PHE A 4 20.56 -6.83 -44.78
CA PHE A 4 20.88 -7.71 -43.66
C PHE A 4 21.53 -6.98 -42.47
N PRO A 5 22.55 -6.12 -42.68
CA PRO A 5 23.10 -5.31 -41.59
C PRO A 5 22.08 -4.31 -41.01
N ILE A 6 21.19 -3.75 -41.83
CA ILE A 6 20.14 -2.81 -41.37
C ILE A 6 19.15 -3.54 -40.46
N LYS A 7 18.66 -4.73 -40.89
CA LYS A 7 17.76 -5.55 -40.06
C LYS A 7 18.40 -6.00 -38.74
N LEU A 8 19.69 -6.29 -38.73
CA LEU A 8 20.41 -6.63 -37.50
C LEU A 8 20.52 -5.43 -36.55
N ALA A 9 20.76 -4.23 -37.09
CA ALA A 9 20.77 -3.01 -36.30
C ALA A 9 19.40 -2.75 -35.67
N ASP A 10 18.32 -2.84 -36.45
CA ASP A 10 16.94 -2.67 -35.95
C ASP A 10 16.59 -3.71 -34.87
N LEU A 11 17.03 -4.96 -35.03
CA LEU A 11 16.82 -6.00 -34.03
C LEU A 11 17.57 -5.70 -32.73
N LEU A 12 18.84 -5.31 -32.80
CA LEU A 12 19.64 -4.94 -31.62
C LEU A 12 19.04 -3.73 -30.90
N GLU A 13 18.59 -2.73 -31.65
CA GLU A 13 17.93 -1.55 -31.09
C GLU A 13 16.59 -1.90 -30.43
N SER A 14 15.80 -2.80 -31.04
CA SER A 14 14.55 -3.28 -30.44
C SER A 14 14.77 -4.07 -29.15
N VAL A 15 15.85 -4.87 -29.09
CA VAL A 15 16.21 -5.66 -27.90
C VAL A 15 16.74 -4.76 -26.80
N ALA A 16 17.59 -3.79 -27.14
CA ALA A 16 18.08 -2.78 -26.20
C ALA A 16 16.93 -1.92 -25.64
N GLY A 17 15.99 -1.51 -26.50
CA GLY A 17 14.77 -0.80 -26.11
C GLY A 17 13.90 -1.64 -25.17
N LYS A 18 13.68 -2.92 -25.47
CA LYS A 18 12.94 -3.83 -24.59
C LYS A 18 13.63 -4.05 -23.25
N ALA A 19 14.94 -4.24 -23.24
CA ALA A 19 15.72 -4.42 -22.02
C ALA A 19 15.61 -3.18 -21.11
N ARG A 20 15.71 -1.98 -21.69
CA ARG A 20 15.53 -0.70 -20.99
C ARG A 20 14.12 -0.53 -20.44
N ALA A 21 13.10 -0.81 -21.23
CA ALA A 21 11.71 -0.66 -20.81
C ALA A 21 11.34 -1.62 -19.66
N LEU A 22 11.85 -2.85 -19.69
CA LEU A 22 11.60 -3.85 -18.65
C LEU A 22 12.33 -3.56 -17.34
N THR A 23 13.45 -2.86 -17.38
CA THR A 23 14.29 -2.59 -16.20
C THR A 23 14.14 -1.16 -15.73
N VAL A 24 14.65 -0.19 -16.49
CA VAL A 24 14.77 1.21 -16.11
C VAL A 24 13.41 1.88 -16.01
N ASP A 25 12.57 1.77 -17.03
CA ASP A 25 11.29 2.48 -17.05
C ASP A 25 10.31 1.91 -16.03
N ARG A 26 10.32 0.59 -15.86
CA ARG A 26 9.57 -0.09 -14.80
C ARG A 26 10.05 0.35 -13.41
N VAL A 27 11.35 0.30 -13.12
CA VAL A 27 11.88 0.74 -11.82
C VAL A 27 11.58 2.21 -11.55
N ALA A 28 11.70 3.08 -12.56
CA ALA A 28 11.37 4.51 -12.42
C ALA A 28 9.89 4.73 -12.06
N GLN A 29 8.97 3.98 -12.68
CA GLN A 29 7.55 4.05 -12.35
C GLN A 29 7.27 3.56 -10.92
N TRP A 30 7.87 2.45 -10.51
CA TRP A 30 7.73 1.90 -9.16
C TRP A 30 8.26 2.87 -8.09
N THR A 31 9.41 3.48 -8.33
CA THR A 31 10.00 4.47 -7.40
C THR A 31 9.11 5.71 -7.26
N LYS A 32 8.52 6.20 -8.35
CA LYS A 32 7.57 7.33 -8.29
C LYS A 32 6.31 6.97 -7.50
N MET A 33 5.75 5.78 -7.74
CA MET A 33 4.58 5.29 -6.99
C MET A 33 4.92 5.07 -5.51
N ALA A 34 6.10 4.53 -5.20
CA ALA A 34 6.56 4.33 -3.83
C ALA A 34 6.77 5.66 -3.10
N ALA A 35 7.36 6.67 -3.76
CA ALA A 35 7.56 7.99 -3.17
C ALA A 35 6.22 8.68 -2.86
N LEU A 36 5.29 8.71 -3.83
CA LEU A 36 3.95 9.25 -3.62
C LEU A 36 3.17 8.44 -2.57
N GLY A 37 3.24 7.11 -2.67
CA GLY A 37 2.59 6.19 -1.74
C GLY A 37 3.08 6.37 -0.31
N LEU A 38 4.38 6.59 -0.12
CA LEU A 38 4.96 6.85 1.20
C LEU A 38 4.42 8.17 1.78
N VAL A 39 4.39 9.25 1.00
CA VAL A 39 3.86 10.55 1.47
C VAL A 39 2.39 10.42 1.85
N VAL A 40 1.57 9.81 0.98
CA VAL A 40 0.15 9.59 1.24
C VAL A 40 -0.07 8.68 2.44
N ALA A 41 0.70 7.60 2.58
CA ALA A 41 0.61 6.70 3.73
C ALA A 41 1.00 7.41 5.03
N THR A 42 2.04 8.23 5.00
CA THR A 42 2.49 8.97 6.20
C THR A 42 1.45 10.01 6.63
N LEU A 43 0.91 10.78 5.68
CA LEU A 43 -0.15 11.75 5.95
C LEU A 43 -1.46 11.07 6.37
N GLY A 44 -1.81 9.96 5.73
CA GLY A 44 -2.98 9.15 6.09
C GLY A 44 -2.85 8.56 7.49
N LEU A 45 -1.66 8.09 7.86
CA LEU A 45 -1.37 7.59 9.20
C LEU A 45 -1.48 8.71 10.24
N LEU A 46 -0.89 9.89 9.97
CA LEU A 46 -1.01 11.05 10.85
C LEU A 46 -2.47 11.49 11.02
N ALA A 47 -3.23 11.58 9.94
CA ALA A 47 -4.64 11.91 9.97
C ALA A 47 -5.45 10.89 10.78
N LEU A 48 -5.17 9.60 10.60
CA LEU A 48 -5.80 8.51 11.36
C LEU A 48 -5.48 8.62 12.85
N LEU A 49 -4.22 8.84 13.22
CA LEU A 49 -3.82 9.02 14.61
C LEU A 49 -4.52 10.23 15.25
N LEU A 50 -4.54 11.36 14.57
CA LEU A 50 -5.24 12.56 15.05
C LEU A 50 -6.74 12.33 15.20
N LEU A 51 -7.36 11.59 14.29
CA LEU A 51 -8.77 11.22 14.38
C LEU A 51 -9.01 10.35 15.61
N ILE A 52 -8.18 9.32 15.85
CA ILE A 52 -8.29 8.46 17.03
C ILE A 52 -8.13 9.27 18.32
N ILE A 53 -7.12 10.15 18.39
CA ILE A 53 -6.87 11.01 19.56
C ILE A 53 -8.03 11.98 19.77
N GLY A 54 -8.53 12.60 18.70
CA GLY A 54 -9.66 13.53 18.75
C GLY A 54 -10.94 12.84 19.24
N LEU A 55 -11.22 11.65 18.71
CA LEU A 55 -12.38 10.85 19.11
C LEU A 55 -12.27 10.40 20.57
N PHE A 56 -11.08 9.94 20.98
CA PHE A 56 -10.79 9.61 22.37
C PHE A 56 -11.03 10.82 23.28
N ARG A 57 -10.54 12.01 22.88
CA ARG A 57 -10.73 13.23 23.66
C ARG A 57 -12.19 13.63 23.75
N LEU A 58 -12.94 13.55 22.66
CA LEU A 58 -14.38 13.85 22.63
C LEU A 58 -15.17 12.91 23.55
N ILE A 59 -14.94 11.61 23.46
CA ILE A 59 -15.62 10.61 24.29
C ILE A 59 -15.22 10.77 25.77
N SER A 60 -13.93 11.01 26.03
CA SER A 60 -13.43 11.21 27.40
C SER A 60 -14.01 12.45 28.07
N SER A 61 -14.33 13.48 27.29
CA SER A 61 -15.02 14.68 27.79
C SER A 61 -16.46 14.40 28.21
N LEU A 62 -17.10 13.38 27.64
CA LEU A 62 -18.52 13.08 27.89
C LEU A 62 -18.70 12.04 29.00
N VAL A 63 -17.83 11.02 29.03
CA VAL A 63 -18.02 9.81 29.87
C VAL A 63 -16.89 9.64 30.90
N GLY A 64 -15.84 10.46 30.83
CA GLY A 64 -14.65 10.31 31.66
C GLY A 64 -13.62 9.34 31.07
N VAL A 65 -12.39 9.40 31.60
CA VAL A 65 -11.22 8.77 30.99
C VAL A 65 -11.28 7.23 31.05
N THR A 66 -11.72 6.68 32.18
CA THR A 66 -11.76 5.23 32.45
C THR A 66 -12.65 4.44 31.47
N PRO A 67 -13.94 4.78 31.25
CA PRO A 67 -14.78 4.06 30.29
C PRO A 67 -14.33 4.28 28.84
N THR A 68 -13.69 5.41 28.55
CA THR A 68 -13.19 5.71 27.20
C THR A 68 -12.11 4.72 26.76
N TYR A 69 -11.17 4.38 27.65
CA TYR A 69 -10.15 3.35 27.35
C TYR A 69 -10.77 1.97 27.13
N ALA A 70 -11.82 1.62 27.87
CA ALA A 70 -12.52 0.34 27.70
C ALA A 70 -13.24 0.26 26.35
N ILE A 71 -13.89 1.34 25.92
CA ILE A 71 -14.58 1.41 24.61
C ILE A 71 -13.55 1.35 23.47
N LEU A 72 -12.49 2.15 23.53
CA LEU A 72 -11.48 2.18 22.46
C LEU A 72 -10.71 0.87 22.38
N GLY A 73 -10.30 0.34 23.52
CA GLY A 73 -9.64 -0.97 23.62
C GLY A 73 -10.54 -2.08 23.09
N GLY A 74 -11.83 -2.05 23.43
CA GLY A 74 -12.83 -3.00 22.90
C GLY A 74 -12.94 -2.95 21.38
N ILE A 75 -13.03 -1.76 20.78
CA ILE A 75 -13.08 -1.60 19.32
C ILE A 75 -11.83 -2.18 18.66
N PHE A 76 -10.64 -1.88 19.20
CA PHE A 76 -9.39 -2.43 18.67
C PHE A 76 -9.28 -3.94 18.81
N LEU A 77 -9.79 -4.51 19.91
CA LEU A 77 -9.81 -5.95 20.13
C LEU A 77 -10.72 -6.65 19.12
N VAL A 78 -11.91 -6.09 18.89
CA VAL A 78 -12.88 -6.61 17.90
C VAL A 78 -12.32 -6.50 16.48
N ALA A 79 -11.77 -5.33 16.12
CA ALA A 79 -11.16 -5.12 14.80
C ALA A 79 -9.95 -6.05 14.59
N GLY A 80 -9.09 -6.19 15.59
CA GLY A 80 -7.94 -7.10 15.57
C GLY A 80 -8.36 -8.56 15.44
N ALA A 81 -9.37 -8.99 16.19
CA ALA A 81 -9.93 -10.33 16.09
C ALA A 81 -10.57 -10.58 14.71
N PHE A 82 -11.26 -9.60 14.13
CA PHE A 82 -11.84 -9.70 12.80
C PHE A 82 -10.77 -9.84 11.72
N LEU A 83 -9.75 -8.97 11.72
CA LEU A 83 -8.59 -9.06 10.83
C LEU A 83 -7.84 -10.39 10.99
N TRP A 84 -7.76 -10.91 12.22
CA TRP A 84 -7.17 -12.21 12.50
C TRP A 84 -7.97 -13.35 11.85
N VAL A 85 -9.29 -13.33 11.98
CA VAL A 85 -10.18 -14.30 11.31
C VAL A 85 -10.09 -14.20 9.80
N GLU A 86 -10.06 -12.98 9.25
CA GLU A 86 -9.88 -12.75 7.81
C GLU A 86 -8.55 -13.34 7.30
N ARG A 87 -7.47 -13.18 8.07
CA ARG A 87 -6.15 -13.73 7.77
C ARG A 87 -6.11 -15.26 7.85
N THR A 88 -6.87 -15.87 8.76
CA THR A 88 -6.89 -17.33 8.93
C THR A 88 -7.90 -18.04 8.03
N LYS A 89 -8.65 -17.32 7.19
CA LYS A 89 -9.51 -17.93 6.17
C LYS A 89 -8.62 -18.77 5.24
N PRO A 90 -8.85 -20.09 5.14
CA PRO A 90 -8.13 -20.93 4.18
C PRO A 90 -8.42 -20.44 2.76
N PRO A 91 -7.47 -20.65 1.82
CA PRO A 91 -7.67 -20.29 0.41
C PRO A 91 -9.00 -20.88 -0.05
N LYS A 92 -9.83 -20.04 -0.66
CA LYS A 92 -11.12 -20.47 -1.21
C LYS A 92 -10.81 -21.46 -2.33
N ASP A 93 -11.02 -22.75 -2.06
CA ASP A 93 -10.82 -23.82 -3.05
C ASP A 93 -11.74 -23.51 -4.24
N PRO A 94 -11.20 -23.39 -5.47
CA PRO A 94 -12.03 -23.20 -6.65
C PRO A 94 -12.78 -24.51 -6.93
N ALA A 95 -14.02 -24.58 -6.47
CA ALA A 95 -15.01 -25.56 -6.92
C ALA A 95 -15.51 -25.24 -8.33
#